data_AF-A0AAW0CCY6-F1
#
_entry.id   AF-A0AAW0CCY6-F1
#
_cell.length_a   1.000
_cell.length_b   1.000
_cell.length_c   1.000
_cell.angle_alpha   90.00
_cell.angle_beta   90.00
_cell.angle_gamma   90.00
#
_symmetry.space_group_name_H-M   'P 1'
#
loop_
_entity.id
_entity.type
_entity.pdbx_description
1 polymer ?
#
loop_
_entity_poly.entity_id
_entity_poly.type
_entity_poly.pdbx_seq_one_letter_code
_entity_poly.pdbx_strand_id
1 'polypeptide(L)'
;MVKALVLKSERRAMGKCLKNLKYPTEFDQFCNLLASTSPRAYLTFQKSFGGPGLRAMRSKRAKLPRFRPDFSAFNVSMAAATLQRLNYTGPVALS
;
A
#
# COMPACT_ATOMS: atom_id res chain seq x y z
N MET A 1 4.03 12.73 4.39
CA MET A 1 2.90 12.81 5.35
C MET A 1 2.25 14.19 5.44
N VAL A 2 3.02 15.26 5.67
CA VAL A 2 2.47 16.63 5.86
C VAL A 2 1.54 17.07 4.73
N LYS A 3 1.91 16.82 3.47
CA LYS A 3 1.05 17.09 2.30
C LYS A 3 -0.34 16.42 2.36
N ALA A 4 -0.42 15.20 2.90
CA ALA A 4 -1.70 14.48 3.01
C ALA A 4 -2.59 15.06 4.13
N LEU A 5 -1.99 15.56 5.20
CA LEU A 5 -2.70 16.26 6.28
C LEU A 5 -3.26 17.59 5.80
N VAL A 6 -2.47 18.37 5.06
CA VAL A 6 -2.89 19.66 4.48
C VAL A 6 -4.07 19.46 3.52
N LEU A 7 -3.99 18.47 2.62
CA LEU A 7 -5.09 18.13 1.72
C LEU A 7 -6.38 17.72 2.47
N LYS A 8 -6.24 17.03 3.61
CA LYS A 8 -7.38 16.64 4.46
C LYS A 8 -8.01 17.86 5.13
N SER A 9 -7.20 18.77 5.68
CA SER A 9 -7.70 19.99 6.33
C SER A 9 -8.38 20.93 5.34
N GLU A 10 -7.79 21.14 4.16
CA GLU A 10 -8.38 21.96 3.09
C GLU A 10 -9.73 21.42 2.63
N ARG A 11 -9.83 20.10 2.39
CA ARG A 11 -11.10 19.46 1.99
C ARG A 11 -12.18 19.58 3.06
N ARG A 12 -11.82 19.41 4.33
CA ARG A 12 -12.76 19.59 5.45
C ARG A 12 -13.22 21.04 5.57
N ALA A 13 -12.30 22.01 5.42
CA ALA A 13 -12.63 23.43 5.43
C ALA A 13 -13.61 23.81 4.29
N MET A 14 -13.47 23.18 3.12
CA MET A 14 -14.40 23.33 1.99
C MET A 14 -15.70 22.53 2.11
N GLY A 15 -15.96 21.82 3.22
CA GLY A 15 -17.12 20.94 3.37
C GLY A 15 -17.15 19.74 2.40
N LYS A 16 -16.03 19.44 1.73
CA LYS A 16 -15.96 18.40 0.70
C LYS A 16 -15.67 17.03 1.30
N CYS A 17 -16.30 16.01 0.72
CA CYS A 17 -16.08 14.63 1.11
C CYS A 17 -14.62 14.19 0.83
N LEU A 18 -14.05 13.37 1.71
CA LEU A 18 -12.71 12.78 1.56
C LEU A 18 -12.69 11.58 0.58
N LYS A 19 -13.82 11.31 -0.08
CA LYS A 19 -13.94 10.25 -1.09
C LYS A 19 -13.08 10.60 -2.32
N ASN A 20 -12.41 9.59 -2.89
CA ASN A 20 -11.55 9.70 -4.07
C ASN A 20 -10.40 10.71 -3.97
N LEU A 21 -9.86 10.96 -2.78
CA LEU A 21 -8.62 11.73 -2.64
C LEU A 21 -7.44 10.97 -3.27
N LYS A 22 -6.67 11.63 -4.13
CA LYS A 22 -5.39 11.11 -4.61
C LYS A 22 -4.31 11.45 -3.58
N TYR A 23 -3.73 10.42 -2.98
CA TYR A 23 -2.60 10.58 -2.07
C TYR A 23 -1.28 10.46 -2.84
N PRO A 24 -0.20 11.11 -2.36
CA PRO A 24 1.15 10.88 -2.87
C PRO A 24 1.53 9.40 -2.76
N THR A 25 2.33 8.90 -3.71
CA THR A 25 2.78 7.50 -3.80
C THR A 25 3.44 7.00 -2.51
N GLU A 26 4.36 7.79 -1.95
CA GLU A 26 5.05 7.48 -0.69
C GLU A 26 4.08 7.29 0.48
N PHE A 27 3.05 8.14 0.56
CA PHE A 27 2.04 8.04 1.62
C PHE A 27 1.14 6.82 1.41
N ASP A 28 0.76 6.53 0.16
CA ASP A 28 0.00 5.32 -0.19
C ASP A 28 0.81 4.05 0.13
N GLN A 29 2.13 4.04 -0.09
CA GLN A 29 3.02 2.94 0.27
C GLN A 29 3.10 2.76 1.79
N PHE A 30 3.30 3.84 2.54
CA PHE A 30 3.31 3.80 4.00
C PHE A 30 1.98 3.26 4.57
N CYS A 31 0.85 3.77 4.07
CA CYS A 31 -0.47 3.28 4.45
C CYS A 31 -0.63 1.79 4.16
N ASN A 32 -0.13 1.33 3.00
CA ASN A 32 -0.16 -0.08 2.66
C ASN A 32 0.69 -0.93 3.60
N LEU A 33 1.90 -0.47 3.92
CA LEU A 33 2.81 -1.17 4.82
C LEU A 33 2.18 -1.28 6.21
N LEU A 34 1.72 -0.15 6.79
CA LEU A 34 1.07 -0.12 8.09
C LEU A 34 -0.18 -1.01 8.15
N ALA A 35 -1.02 -0.98 7.11
CA ALA A 35 -2.21 -1.82 7.02
C ALA A 35 -1.90 -3.32 6.87
N SER A 36 -0.76 -3.66 6.26
CA SER A 36 -0.29 -5.05 6.16
C SER A 36 0.30 -5.55 7.48
N THR A 37 1.02 -4.69 8.21
CA THR A 37 1.61 -5.04 9.51
C THR A 37 0.57 -5.12 10.61
N SER A 38 -0.33 -4.13 10.71
CA SER A 38 -1.40 -4.10 11.69
C SER A 38 -2.60 -3.30 11.19
N PRO A 39 -3.68 -3.97 10.74
CA PRO A 39 -4.91 -3.30 10.32
C PRO A 39 -5.51 -2.42 11.42
N ARG A 40 -5.38 -2.81 12.70
CA ARG A 40 -5.88 -2.02 13.84
C ARG A 40 -5.08 -0.74 14.01
N ALA A 41 -3.75 -0.81 13.95
CA ALA A 41 -2.90 0.39 14.00
C ALA A 41 -3.20 1.33 12.83
N TYR A 42 -3.41 0.77 11.64
CA TYR A 42 -3.82 1.55 10.48
C TYR A 42 -5.15 2.27 10.68
N LEU A 43 -6.17 1.61 11.24
CA LEU A 43 -7.47 2.25 11.50
C LEU A 43 -7.33 3.43 12.48
N THR A 44 -6.51 3.30 13.51
CA THR A 44 -6.22 4.40 14.44
C THR A 44 -5.50 5.55 13.73
N PHE A 45 -4.48 5.23 12.94
CA PHE A 45 -3.77 6.21 12.11
C PHE A 45 -4.70 6.92 11.11
N GLN A 46 -5.60 6.19 10.46
CA GLN A 46 -6.50 6.72 9.45
C GLN A 46 -7.48 7.74 10.05
N LYS A 47 -7.93 7.54 11.29
CA LYS A 47 -8.82 8.49 11.98
C LYS A 47 -8.14 9.86 12.15
N SER A 48 -6.89 9.87 12.61
CA SER A 48 -6.12 11.10 12.83
C SER A 48 -5.59 11.70 11.53
N PHE A 49 -4.89 10.93 10.70
CA PHE A 49 -4.17 11.44 9.53
C PHE A 49 -4.95 11.34 8.21
N GLY A 50 -6.00 10.52 8.14
CA GLY A 50 -6.69 10.18 6.89
C GLY A 50 -6.00 9.04 6.15
N GLY A 51 -6.44 8.78 4.91
CA GLY A 51 -5.91 7.70 4.09
C GLY A 51 -7.01 6.88 3.39
N PRO A 52 -6.62 6.04 2.41
CA PRO A 52 -7.55 5.18 1.69
C PRO A 52 -8.20 4.14 2.62
N GLY A 53 -9.49 3.87 2.46
CA GLY A 53 -10.15 2.81 3.23
C GLY A 53 -9.52 1.42 2.98
N LEU A 54 -9.54 0.56 4.00
CA LEU A 54 -9.03 -0.82 3.91
C LEU A 54 -9.59 -1.58 2.68
N ARG A 55 -10.89 -1.40 2.39
CA ARG A 55 -11.54 -1.99 1.20
C ARG A 55 -10.91 -1.48 -0.10
N ALA A 56 -10.64 -0.19 -0.20
CA ALA A 56 -10.01 0.41 -1.38
C ALA A 56 -8.57 -0.11 -1.55
N MET A 57 -7.81 -0.23 -0.47
CA MET A 57 -6.47 -0.82 -0.51
C MET A 57 -6.50 -2.29 -0.96
N ARG A 58 -7.43 -3.11 -0.43
CA ARG A 58 -7.61 -4.50 -0.88
C ARG A 58 -7.95 -4.58 -2.38
N SER A 59 -8.82 -3.72 -2.87
CA SER A 59 -9.17 -3.65 -4.30
C SER A 59 -7.97 -3.27 -5.16
N LYS A 60 -7.15 -2.28 -4.74
CA LYS A 60 -5.88 -1.95 -5.43
C LYS A 60 -4.92 -3.14 -5.45
N ARG A 61 -4.74 -3.83 -4.33
CA ARG A 61 -3.86 -5.01 -4.22
C ARG A 61 -4.33 -6.18 -5.07
N ALA A 62 -5.63 -6.35 -5.25
CA ALA A 62 -6.17 -7.42 -6.09
C ALA A 62 -5.78 -7.26 -7.57
N LYS A 63 -5.43 -6.05 -8.01
CA LYS A 63 -4.95 -5.77 -9.37
C LYS A 63 -3.44 -5.98 -9.54
N LEU A 64 -2.70 -6.15 -8.44
CA LEU A 64 -1.27 -6.42 -8.50
C LEU A 64 -1.02 -7.86 -8.95
N PRO A 65 0.10 -8.13 -9.64
CA PRO A 65 0.48 -9.50 -9.98
C PRO A 65 0.54 -10.34 -8.71
N ARG A 66 -0.08 -11.51 -8.77
CA ARG A 66 -0.12 -12.49 -7.68
C ARG A 66 0.78 -13.67 -8.04
N PHE A 67 1.36 -14.28 -7.01
CA PHE A 67 1.91 -15.62 -7.17
C PHE A 67 0.80 -16.55 -7.63
N ARG A 68 1.09 -17.34 -8.65
CA ARG A 68 0.20 -18.39 -9.13
C ARG A 68 0.24 -19.54 -8.13
N PRO A 69 -0.84 -20.34 -8.01
CA PRO A 69 -0.76 -21.58 -7.26
C PRO A 69 0.32 -22.50 -7.85
N ASP A 70 0.86 -23.38 -7.01
CA ASP A 70 1.86 -24.41 -7.33
C ASP A 70 3.25 -23.89 -7.74
N PHE A 71 4.12 -24.86 -8.07
CA PHE A 71 5.47 -24.64 -8.59
C PHE A 71 5.41 -24.07 -10.01
N SER A 72 5.24 -22.75 -10.10
CA SER A 72 5.19 -22.03 -11.37
C SER A 72 6.53 -21.35 -11.68
N ALA A 73 7.05 -21.56 -12.89
CA ALA A 73 8.22 -20.82 -13.40
C ALA A 73 7.99 -19.29 -13.39
N PHE A 74 6.73 -18.86 -13.51
CA PHE A 74 6.33 -17.46 -13.39
C PHE A 74 6.60 -16.89 -11.98
N ASN A 75 6.42 -17.69 -10.94
CA ASN A 75 6.66 -17.25 -9.56
C ASN A 75 8.16 -17.01 -9.32
N VAL A 76 9.01 -17.89 -9.86
CA VAL A 76 10.47 -17.78 -9.77
C VAL A 76 10.97 -16.55 -10.52
N SER A 77 10.50 -16.31 -11.75
CA SER A 77 10.91 -15.13 -12.53
C SER A 77 10.43 -13.83 -11.89
N MET A 78 9.22 -13.82 -11.33
CA MET A 78 8.70 -12.67 -10.59
C MET A 78 9.49 -12.39 -9.31
N ALA A 79 9.87 -13.43 -8.57
CA ALA A 79 10.72 -13.29 -7.39
C ALA A 79 12.11 -12.75 -7.76
N ALA A 80 12.75 -13.31 -8.78
CA ALA A 80 14.06 -12.86 -9.27
C ALA A 80 14.04 -11.38 -9.71
N ALA A 81 13.03 -10.98 -10.49
CA ALA A 81 12.86 -9.58 -10.91
C ALA A 81 12.65 -8.64 -9.72
N THR A 82 11.94 -9.10 -8.68
CA THR A 82 11.71 -8.31 -7.46
C THR A 82 13.01 -8.11 -6.68
N LEU A 83 13.82 -9.16 -6.53
CA LEU A 83 15.10 -9.10 -5.83
C LEU A 83 16.11 -8.22 -6.55
N GLN A 84 16.17 -8.30 -7.87
CA GLN A 84 17.00 -7.41 -8.70
C GLN A 84 16.60 -5.95 -8.48
N ARG A 85 15.29 -5.64 -8.48
CA ARG A 85 14.81 -4.28 -8.22
C ARG A 85 15.18 -3.76 -6.83
N LEU A 86 15.30 -4.66 -5.85
CA LEU A 86 15.71 -4.34 -4.48
C LEU A 86 17.24 -4.31 -4.29
N ASN A 87 18.01 -4.62 -5.34
CA ASN A 87 19.46 -4.83 -5.27
C ASN A 87 19.86 -5.82 -4.17
N TYR A 88 19.06 -6.87 -3.97
CA TYR A 88 19.31 -7.87 -2.94
C TYR A 88 20.27 -8.95 -3.45
N THR A 89 21.38 -9.14 -2.74
CA THR A 89 22.45 -10.11 -3.09
C THR A 89 22.61 -11.25 -2.07
N GLY A 90 21.78 -11.27 -1.02
CA GLY A 90 21.84 -12.29 0.02
C GLY A 90 21.24 -13.65 -0.40
N PRO A 91 21.37 -14.68 0.44
CA PRO A 91 20.72 -15.97 0.22
C PRO A 91 19.18 -15.81 0.26
N VAL A 92 18.49 -16.50 -0.65
CA VAL A 92 17.03 -16.46 -0.76
C VAL A 92 16.46 -17.87 -0.66
N ALA A 93 15.45 -18.04 0.18
CA ALA A 93 14.59 -19.22 0.18
C ALA A 93 13.20 -18.83 -0.36
N LEU A 94 12.69 -19.58 -1.34
CA LEU A 94 11.32 -19.45 -1.84
C LEU A 94 10.55 -20.70 -1.38
N SER A 95 9.49 -20.48 -0.61
CA SER A 95 8.58 -21.51 -0.08
C SER A 95 7.16 -21.29 -0.56
#